data_AF-A0AAW9RKK7-F1
#
_entry.id   AF-A0AAW9RKK7-F1
#
_cell.length_a   1.000
_cell.length_b   1.000
_cell.length_c   1.000
_cell.angle_alpha   90.00
_cell.angle_beta   90.00
_cell.angle_gamma   90.00
#
_symmetry.space_group_name_H-M   'P 1'
#
loop_
_entity.id
_entity.type
_entity.pdbx_description
1 polymer ?
#
loop_
_entity_poly.entity_id
_entity_poly.type
_entity_poly.pdbx_seq_one_letter_code
_entity_poly.pdbx_strand_id
1 'polypeptide(L)'
;MDNSLSKHRLIQVATAIRNGERVEIAAVEPFLAHTFEELSPFSKFMLKVAAALSLFFASVLVIFPEVGDKLIEILPGFFLLPERLAKALDYVWGLVGEPVEKQHLMYHLPNIIVYAFGVVGIRQVWKKVNRNNWKDLVRGSQDKLRGMIEEGTARFRFPPGFSLLFVGDGDQIARSIVADDPAIGVTISSKRPAYTNLWGKYVTGEGDEGFIRALDQVNAEEAGEFVLFPVRDEHLFLPGPHDYDIAPHRVDVAVRRIREFEKDRGWDPKRIIIVGDKDQKSNFVMESETGRIATEADEISLATIARKYENITILDPTETTIRTIANAADGRRIYFRSSDRGVEKYSREFYRRLASFGYKPTGDGILIIGYDISDLETEHQLLSQIAPEYLPVILSREIFDGLVKGKCWDDGYIFIPRLVKQELQKLVRQQ
;
A
#
# COMPACT_ATOMS: atom_id res chain seq x y z
N MET A 1 5.08 13.68 15.39
CA MET A 1 5.83 14.49 14.40
C MET A 1 4.84 15.14 13.47
N ASP A 2 4.97 16.43 13.24
CA ASP A 2 4.02 17.23 12.46
C ASP A 2 4.17 16.87 10.98
N ASN A 3 3.43 15.86 10.52
CA ASN A 3 3.49 15.30 9.16
C ASN A 3 2.76 16.19 8.14
N SER A 4 2.79 17.51 8.30
CA SER A 4 2.12 18.42 7.37
C SER A 4 3.06 18.77 6.21
N LEU A 5 2.67 18.41 4.99
CA LEU A 5 3.41 18.78 3.80
C LEU A 5 3.33 20.29 3.56
N SER A 6 4.45 20.90 3.19
CA SER A 6 4.46 22.30 2.74
C SER A 6 3.64 22.48 1.46
N LYS A 7 3.10 23.68 1.24
CA LYS A 7 2.35 24.01 0.01
C LYS A 7 3.12 23.66 -1.27
N HIS A 8 4.43 23.92 -1.30
CA HIS A 8 5.26 23.60 -2.46
C HIS A 8 5.32 22.09 -2.70
N ARG A 9 5.46 21.30 -1.63
CA ARG A 9 5.50 19.84 -1.72
C ARG A 9 4.15 19.25 -2.12
N LEU A 10 3.04 19.79 -1.61
CA LEU A 10 1.68 19.41 -2.02
C LEU A 10 1.47 19.61 -3.53
N ILE A 11 1.90 20.75 -4.07
CA ILE A 11 1.77 21.06 -5.51
C ILE A 11 2.64 20.11 -6.36
N GLN A 12 3.88 19.83 -5.92
CA GLN A 12 4.75 18.88 -6.59
C GLN A 12 4.12 17.49 -6.68
N VAL A 13 3.66 16.94 -5.55
CA VAL A 13 3.02 15.62 -5.49
C VAL A 13 1.75 15.60 -6.34
N ALA A 14 0.92 16.64 -6.25
CA ALA A 14 -0.31 16.72 -7.04
C ALA A 14 -0.03 16.78 -8.55
N THR A 15 1.05 17.43 -8.97
CA THR A 15 1.47 17.51 -10.37
C THR A 15 2.02 16.17 -10.86
N ALA A 16 2.85 15.48 -10.06
CA ALA A 16 3.32 14.14 -10.38
C ALA A 16 2.16 13.14 -10.59
N ILE A 17 1.17 13.14 -9.68
CA ILE A 17 -0.04 12.30 -9.80
C ILE A 17 -0.84 12.65 -11.07
N ARG A 18 -0.96 13.95 -11.38
CA ARG A 18 -1.67 14.39 -12.58
C ARG A 18 -0.98 13.89 -13.85
N ASN A 19 0.35 13.94 -13.89
CA ASN A 19 1.17 13.51 -15.01
C ASN A 19 1.34 11.98 -15.10
N GLY A 20 0.92 11.22 -14.08
CA GLY A 20 1.10 9.76 -14.04
C GLY A 20 2.53 9.32 -13.69
N GLU A 21 3.28 10.21 -13.02
CA GLU A 21 4.62 9.96 -12.51
C GLU A 21 4.57 9.20 -11.17
N ARG A 22 5.69 8.58 -10.79
CA ARG A 22 5.82 7.88 -9.50
C ARG A 22 5.88 8.89 -8.34
N VAL A 23 5.17 8.60 -7.25
CA VAL A 23 5.14 9.42 -6.04
C VAL A 23 5.99 8.78 -4.94
N GLU A 24 6.82 9.58 -4.26
CA GLU A 24 7.59 9.13 -3.09
C GLU A 24 6.66 8.61 -2.00
N ILE A 25 6.92 7.40 -1.50
CA ILE A 25 6.06 6.75 -0.48
C ILE A 25 5.88 7.59 0.78
N ALA A 26 6.93 8.29 1.22
CA ALA A 26 6.91 9.13 2.41
C ALA A 26 5.96 10.33 2.28
N ALA A 27 5.57 10.69 1.05
CA ALA A 27 4.64 11.78 0.79
C ALA A 27 3.18 11.30 0.66
N VAL A 28 2.91 10.01 0.47
CA VAL A 28 1.57 9.47 0.18
C VAL A 28 0.60 9.72 1.32
N GLU A 29 0.90 9.23 2.53
CA GLU A 29 0.04 9.40 3.70
C GLU A 29 -0.14 10.88 4.09
N PRO A 30 0.93 11.69 4.24
CA PRO A 30 0.80 13.12 4.48
C PRO A 30 -0.03 13.87 3.42
N PHE A 31 0.08 13.47 2.16
CA PHE A 31 -0.67 14.07 1.06
C PHE A 31 -2.16 13.70 1.14
N LEU A 32 -2.51 12.45 1.41
CA LEU A 32 -3.89 11.99 1.53
C LEU A 32 -4.59 12.53 2.79
N ALA A 33 -3.84 12.70 3.88
CA ALA A 33 -4.32 13.22 5.16
C ALA A 33 -4.47 14.76 5.16
N HIS A 34 -3.88 15.47 4.21
CA HIS A 34 -3.93 16.94 4.17
C HIS A 34 -5.37 17.44 3.95
N THR A 35 -5.90 18.16 4.94
CA THR A 35 -7.18 18.85 4.87
C THR A 35 -6.97 20.35 4.69
N PHE A 36 -7.78 20.96 3.83
CA PHE A 36 -7.77 22.40 3.66
C PHE A 36 -8.71 23.02 4.68
N GLU A 37 -8.24 24.02 5.43
CA GLU A 37 -9.12 24.85 6.25
C GLU A 37 -10.28 25.38 5.39
N GLU A 38 -11.51 25.08 5.83
CA GLU A 38 -12.69 25.62 5.18
C GLU A 38 -12.73 27.14 5.37
N LEU A 39 -13.10 27.85 4.30
CA LEU A 39 -13.40 29.28 4.39
C LEU A 39 -14.40 29.51 5.53
N SER A 40 -14.09 30.44 6.43
CA SER A 40 -14.99 30.78 7.53
C SER A 40 -16.39 31.13 7.02
N PRO A 41 -17.46 30.86 7.79
CA PRO A 41 -18.82 31.23 7.42
C PRO A 41 -18.95 32.71 7.04
N PHE A 42 -18.19 33.58 7.72
CA PHE A 42 -18.11 35.01 7.44
C PHE A 42 -17.49 35.31 6.07
N SER A 43 -16.40 34.64 5.69
CA SER A 43 -15.80 34.78 4.36
C SER A 43 -16.75 34.31 3.26
N LYS A 44 -17.45 33.17 3.47
CA LYS A 44 -18.49 32.67 2.54
C LYS A 44 -19.65 33.67 2.41
N PHE A 45 -20.04 34.35 3.49
CA PHE A 45 -21.09 35.38 3.51
C PHE A 45 -20.66 36.66 2.78
N MET A 46 -19.48 37.20 3.10
CA MET A 46 -18.93 38.40 2.43
C MET A 46 -18.79 38.22 0.92
N LEU A 47 -18.43 37.02 0.47
CA LEU A 47 -18.38 36.65 -0.95
C LEU A 47 -19.76 36.71 -1.64
N LYS A 48 -20.82 36.26 -0.96
CA LYS A 48 -22.20 36.36 -1.48
C LYS A 48 -22.68 37.80 -1.53
N VAL A 49 -22.35 38.60 -0.50
CA VAL A 49 -22.70 40.02 -0.43
C VAL A 49 -22.00 40.82 -1.54
N ALA A 50 -20.70 40.58 -1.76
CA ALA A 50 -19.96 41.24 -2.83
C ALA A 50 -20.51 40.90 -4.23
N ALA A 51 -20.86 39.64 -4.49
CA ALA A 51 -21.48 39.24 -5.75
C ALA A 51 -22.87 39.87 -5.95
N ALA A 52 -23.68 39.93 -4.89
CA ALA A 52 -25.00 40.55 -4.93
C ALA A 52 -24.92 42.07 -5.13
N LEU A 53 -23.98 42.75 -4.47
CA LEU A 53 -23.74 44.18 -4.65
C LEU A 53 -23.26 44.49 -6.07
N SER A 54 -22.30 43.72 -6.60
CA SER A 54 -21.84 43.90 -7.98
C SER A 54 -22.96 43.69 -9.00
N LEU A 55 -23.83 42.71 -8.78
CA LEU A 55 -25.00 42.48 -9.64
C LEU A 55 -26.02 43.61 -9.50
N PHE A 56 -26.27 44.08 -8.28
CA PHE A 56 -27.16 45.20 -8.00
C PHE A 56 -26.70 46.48 -8.68
N PHE A 57 -25.43 46.86 -8.53
CA PHE A 57 -24.89 48.05 -9.18
C PHE A 57 -24.89 47.93 -10.71
N ALA A 58 -24.55 46.75 -11.25
CA ALA A 58 -24.65 46.51 -12.69
C ALA A 58 -26.10 46.61 -13.19
N SER A 59 -27.08 46.10 -12.45
CA SER A 59 -28.50 46.17 -12.81
C SER A 59 -29.07 47.58 -12.67
N VAL A 60 -28.75 48.31 -11.59
CA VAL A 60 -29.25 49.68 -11.38
C VAL A 60 -28.68 50.64 -12.40
N LEU A 61 -27.37 50.56 -12.69
CA LEU A 61 -26.72 51.43 -13.67
C LEU A 61 -27.16 51.16 -15.12
N VAL A 62 -27.60 49.94 -15.44
CA VAL A 62 -28.05 49.56 -16.80
C VAL A 62 -29.56 49.74 -17.00
N ILE A 63 -30.38 49.46 -15.98
CA ILE A 63 -31.85 49.46 -16.10
C ILE A 63 -32.45 50.80 -15.70
N PHE A 64 -31.85 51.52 -14.75
CA PHE A 64 -32.36 52.81 -14.24
C PHE A 64 -31.27 53.89 -14.25
N PRO A 65 -30.86 54.37 -15.43
CA PRO A 65 -29.78 55.35 -15.57
C PRO A 65 -30.02 56.63 -14.76
N GLU A 66 -31.26 57.09 -14.66
CA GLU A 66 -31.66 58.28 -13.88
C GLU A 66 -31.41 58.13 -12.36
N VAL A 67 -31.45 56.91 -11.82
CA VAL A 67 -31.14 56.60 -10.42
C VAL A 67 -29.63 56.48 -10.24
N GLY A 68 -28.93 55.94 -11.25
CA GLY A 68 -27.48 55.91 -11.33
C GLY A 68 -26.86 57.31 -11.28
N ASP A 69 -27.41 58.25 -12.05
CA ASP A 69 -26.95 59.63 -12.11
C ASP A 69 -27.02 60.32 -10.74
N LYS A 70 -28.15 60.17 -10.03
CA LYS A 70 -28.32 60.72 -8.68
C LYS A 70 -27.38 60.08 -7.64
N LEU A 71 -27.12 58.78 -7.75
CA LEU A 71 -26.16 58.10 -6.89
C LEU A 71 -24.73 58.58 -7.15
N ILE A 72 -24.39 58.86 -8.40
CA ILE A 72 -23.07 59.35 -8.81
C ILE A 72 -22.85 60.80 -8.37
N GLU A 73 -23.89 61.64 -8.40
CA GLU A 73 -23.83 63.03 -7.88
C GLU A 73 -23.56 63.11 -6.37
N ILE A 74 -23.92 62.07 -5.61
CA ILE A 74 -23.72 62.00 -4.15
C ILE A 74 -22.31 61.44 -3.81
N LEU A 75 -21.61 60.84 -4.76
CA LEU A 75 -20.29 60.25 -4.52
C LEU A 75 -19.19 61.32 -4.44
N PRO A 76 -18.18 61.14 -3.58
CA PRO A 76 -17.15 62.15 -3.39
C PRO A 76 -16.26 62.29 -4.64
N GLY A 77 -15.83 63.53 -4.93
CA GLY A 77 -15.11 63.90 -6.15
C GLY A 77 -13.74 63.27 -6.39
N PHE A 78 -13.27 62.34 -5.54
CA PHE A 78 -12.05 61.57 -5.82
C PHE A 78 -12.19 60.61 -7.02
N PHE A 79 -13.43 60.32 -7.43
CA PHE A 79 -13.75 59.53 -8.62
C PHE A 79 -13.81 60.37 -9.92
N LEU A 80 -13.56 61.68 -9.84
CA LEU A 80 -13.40 62.52 -11.04
C LEU A 80 -12.08 62.18 -11.72
N LEU A 81 -12.17 61.74 -12.97
CA LEU A 81 -10.99 61.42 -13.76
C LEU A 81 -10.29 62.73 -14.17
N PRO A 82 -8.95 62.74 -14.26
CA PRO A 82 -8.23 63.81 -14.93
C PRO A 82 -8.78 63.99 -16.35
N GLU A 83 -8.94 65.22 -16.82
CA GLU A 83 -9.61 65.54 -18.09
C GLU A 83 -9.02 64.79 -19.30
N ARG A 84 -7.70 64.58 -19.29
CA ARG A 84 -6.99 63.79 -20.32
C ARG A 84 -7.40 62.32 -20.31
N LEU A 85 -7.64 61.75 -19.13
CA LEU A 85 -8.02 60.34 -18.96
C LEU A 85 -9.50 60.13 -19.34
N ALA A 86 -10.37 61.07 -18.98
CA ALA A 86 -11.77 61.05 -19.39
C ALA A 86 -11.91 61.12 -20.93
N LYS A 87 -11.22 62.07 -21.58
CA LYS A 87 -11.21 62.18 -23.05
C LYS A 87 -10.60 60.95 -23.73
N ALA A 88 -9.58 60.35 -23.14
CA ALA A 88 -8.99 59.11 -23.65
C ALA A 88 -9.97 57.93 -23.56
N LEU A 89 -10.71 57.81 -22.46
CA LEU A 89 -11.75 56.79 -22.31
C LEU A 89 -12.92 57.03 -23.28
N ASP A 90 -13.38 58.28 -23.43
CA ASP A 90 -14.43 58.62 -24.40
C ASP A 90 -14.01 58.36 -25.84
N TYR A 91 -12.74 58.59 -26.19
CA TYR A 91 -12.20 58.22 -27.49
C TYR A 91 -12.24 56.69 -27.71
N VAL A 92 -11.86 55.92 -26.69
CA VAL A 92 -11.92 54.44 -26.74
C VAL A 92 -13.36 53.96 -26.84
N TRP A 93 -14.31 54.57 -26.13
CA TRP A 93 -15.73 54.23 -26.23
C TRP A 93 -16.33 54.64 -27.56
N GLY A 94 -15.95 55.79 -28.12
CA GLY A 94 -16.33 56.27 -29.44
C GLY A 94 -15.91 55.35 -30.59
N LEU A 95 -14.91 54.48 -30.39
CA LEU A 95 -14.52 53.45 -31.35
C LEU A 95 -15.43 52.21 -31.32
N VAL A 96 -16.17 52.01 -30.22
CA VAL A 96 -16.97 50.80 -29.96
C VAL A 96 -18.48 51.11 -29.93
N GLY A 97 -18.86 52.36 -29.68
CA GLY A 97 -20.23 52.86 -29.59
C GLY A 97 -20.25 54.37 -29.35
N GLU A 98 -21.24 54.86 -28.60
CA GLU A 98 -21.31 56.29 -28.24
C GLU A 98 -20.36 56.63 -27.07
N PRO A 99 -19.69 57.80 -27.12
CA PRO A 99 -18.87 58.29 -26.01
C PRO A 99 -19.75 58.59 -24.78
N VAL A 100 -19.17 58.46 -23.58
CA VAL A 100 -19.91 58.63 -22.32
C VAL A 100 -20.01 60.11 -21.96
N GLU A 101 -19.04 60.93 -22.37
CA GLU A 101 -19.01 62.40 -22.24
C GLU A 101 -19.15 62.90 -20.79
N LYS A 102 -18.77 62.07 -19.81
CA LYS A 102 -18.82 62.40 -18.38
C LYS A 102 -17.47 62.14 -17.74
N GLN A 103 -16.98 63.12 -16.97
CA GLN A 103 -15.65 63.04 -16.36
C GLN A 103 -15.56 62.07 -15.16
N HIS A 104 -16.68 61.65 -14.60
CA HIS A 104 -16.69 60.83 -13.40
C HIS A 104 -16.54 59.33 -13.75
N LEU A 105 -15.57 58.65 -13.13
CA LEU A 105 -15.22 57.25 -13.41
C LEU A 105 -16.41 56.30 -13.38
N MET A 106 -17.38 56.56 -12.50
CA MET A 106 -18.57 55.75 -12.34
C MET A 106 -19.45 55.66 -13.59
N TYR A 107 -19.43 56.67 -14.48
CA TYR A 107 -20.16 56.61 -15.76
C TYR A 107 -19.48 55.69 -16.77
N HIS A 108 -18.17 55.52 -16.66
CA HIS A 108 -17.43 54.59 -17.52
C HIS A 108 -17.42 53.17 -16.94
N LEU A 109 -17.67 53.00 -15.65
CA LEU A 109 -17.60 51.69 -14.97
C LEU A 109 -18.50 50.62 -15.61
N PRO A 110 -19.76 50.90 -16.00
CA PRO A 110 -20.60 49.94 -16.71
C PRO A 110 -19.96 49.49 -18.02
N ASN A 111 -19.44 50.42 -18.83
CA ASN A 111 -18.75 50.09 -20.08
C ASN A 111 -17.45 49.32 -19.82
N ILE A 112 -16.66 49.69 -18.80
CA ILE A 112 -15.47 48.93 -18.39
C ILE A 112 -15.86 47.52 -17.94
N ILE A 113 -16.93 47.35 -17.17
CA ILE A 113 -17.37 46.04 -16.69
C ILE A 113 -17.91 45.18 -17.84
N VAL A 114 -18.70 45.76 -18.75
CA VAL A 114 -19.28 45.05 -19.90
C VAL A 114 -18.22 44.71 -20.94
N TYR A 115 -17.30 45.62 -21.26
CA TYR A 115 -16.29 45.42 -22.31
C TYR A 115 -14.99 44.78 -21.82
N ALA A 116 -14.50 45.11 -20.62
CA ALA A 116 -13.31 44.44 -20.08
C ALA A 116 -13.64 43.05 -19.55
N PHE A 117 -14.90 42.76 -19.19
CA PHE A 117 -15.25 41.47 -18.64
C PHE A 117 -16.40 40.75 -19.34
N GLY A 118 -17.50 41.38 -19.77
CA GLY A 118 -18.66 40.64 -20.28
C GLY A 118 -19.20 39.59 -19.27
N VAL A 119 -20.38 39.04 -19.53
CA VAL A 119 -20.98 38.04 -18.61
C VAL A 119 -20.09 36.78 -18.48
N VAL A 120 -19.26 36.51 -19.48
CA VAL A 120 -18.33 35.37 -19.52
C VAL A 120 -17.01 35.65 -18.81
N GLY A 121 -16.44 36.85 -18.94
CA GLY A 121 -15.12 37.18 -18.41
C GLY A 121 -15.12 37.56 -16.93
N ILE A 122 -16.23 38.08 -16.36
CA ILE A 122 -16.34 38.18 -14.88
C ILE A 122 -16.25 36.77 -14.29
N ARG A 123 -16.96 35.80 -14.87
CA ARG A 123 -16.91 34.39 -14.42
C ARG A 123 -15.53 33.77 -14.57
N GLN A 124 -14.79 34.11 -15.63
CA GLN A 124 -13.43 33.61 -15.89
C GLN A 124 -12.36 34.29 -15.02
N VAL A 125 -12.44 35.60 -14.81
CA VAL A 125 -11.52 36.36 -13.96
C VAL A 125 -11.77 36.04 -12.50
N TRP A 126 -13.03 35.85 -12.10
CA TRP A 126 -13.36 35.40 -10.75
C TRP A 126 -12.96 33.93 -10.52
N LYS A 127 -13.03 33.06 -11.55
CA LYS A 127 -12.39 31.73 -11.53
C LYS A 127 -10.86 31.82 -11.39
N LYS A 128 -10.20 32.78 -12.05
CA LYS A 128 -8.75 32.98 -12.00
C LYS A 128 -8.25 33.63 -10.70
N VAL A 129 -9.02 34.54 -10.11
CA VAL A 129 -8.59 35.40 -9.00
C VAL A 129 -9.02 34.85 -7.64
N ASN A 130 -10.18 34.16 -7.55
CA ASN A 130 -10.80 33.90 -6.23
C ASN A 130 -10.93 32.44 -5.80
N ARG A 131 -10.41 31.45 -6.56
CA ARG A 131 -10.42 30.05 -6.13
C ARG A 131 -9.16 29.29 -6.57
N ASN A 132 -8.38 28.87 -5.58
CA ASN A 132 -7.99 27.47 -5.42
C ASN A 132 -7.30 26.71 -6.57
N ASN A 133 -6.73 27.28 -7.62
CA ASN A 133 -6.05 26.46 -8.66
C ASN A 133 -5.10 25.40 -8.10
N TRP A 134 -4.36 25.71 -7.03
CA TRP A 134 -3.51 24.73 -6.36
C TRP A 134 -4.25 23.84 -5.35
N LYS A 135 -5.26 24.34 -4.62
CA LYS A 135 -6.06 23.52 -3.69
C LYS A 135 -6.97 22.54 -4.42
N ASP A 136 -7.58 22.97 -5.52
CA ASP A 136 -8.41 22.17 -6.41
C ASP A 136 -7.54 21.17 -7.18
N LEU A 137 -6.32 21.54 -7.59
CA LEU A 137 -5.32 20.60 -8.12
C LEU A 137 -4.98 19.52 -7.09
N VAL A 138 -4.68 19.91 -5.85
CA VAL A 138 -4.36 18.95 -4.79
C VAL A 138 -5.56 18.05 -4.47
N ARG A 139 -6.77 18.60 -4.32
CA ARG A 139 -8.00 17.79 -4.10
C ARG A 139 -8.26 16.82 -5.24
N GLY A 140 -8.22 17.31 -6.48
CA GLY A 140 -8.40 16.46 -7.66
C GLY A 140 -7.34 15.36 -7.75
N SER A 141 -6.09 15.66 -7.39
CA SER A 141 -5.02 14.65 -7.33
C SER A 141 -5.14 13.71 -6.12
N GLN A 142 -5.68 14.14 -4.98
CA GLN A 142 -6.00 13.27 -3.85
C GLN A 142 -7.08 12.26 -4.26
N ASP A 143 -8.15 12.71 -4.90
CA ASP A 143 -9.23 11.84 -5.37
C ASP A 143 -8.74 10.87 -6.45
N LYS A 144 -7.94 11.36 -7.40
CA LYS A 144 -7.28 10.52 -8.40
C LYS A 144 -6.36 9.47 -7.75
N LEU A 145 -5.56 9.86 -6.77
CA LEU A 145 -4.67 8.94 -6.06
C LEU A 145 -5.46 7.89 -5.27
N ARG A 146 -6.56 8.27 -4.60
CA ARG A 146 -7.46 7.31 -3.92
C ARG A 146 -8.02 6.29 -4.90
N GLY A 147 -8.51 6.75 -6.06
CA GLY A 147 -8.99 5.85 -7.13
C GLY A 147 -7.89 4.90 -7.62
N MET A 148 -6.69 5.41 -7.90
CA MET A 148 -5.55 4.58 -8.32
C MET A 148 -5.12 3.58 -7.25
N ILE A 149 -5.18 3.95 -5.96
CA ILE A 149 -4.92 3.03 -4.84
C ILE A 149 -6.03 1.97 -4.75
N GLU A 150 -7.29 2.32 -4.94
CA GLU A 150 -8.40 1.35 -4.92
C GLU A 150 -8.29 0.33 -6.06
N GLU A 151 -7.85 0.78 -7.23
CA GLU A 151 -7.66 -0.08 -8.41
C GLU A 151 -6.33 -0.85 -8.41
N GLY A 152 -5.39 -0.49 -7.54
CA GLY A 152 -4.03 -1.05 -7.49
C GLY A 152 -3.18 -0.66 -8.71
N THR A 153 -3.41 0.55 -9.22
CA THR A 153 -2.70 1.15 -10.38
C THR A 153 -1.82 2.33 -9.98
N ALA A 154 -1.77 2.65 -8.68
CA ALA A 154 -0.95 3.71 -8.14
C ALA A 154 0.55 3.47 -8.39
N ARG A 155 1.26 4.56 -8.70
CA ARG A 155 2.68 4.53 -9.04
C ARG A 155 3.51 5.12 -7.93
N PHE A 156 4.44 4.34 -7.40
CA PHE A 156 5.19 4.69 -6.20
C PHE A 156 6.70 4.67 -6.46
N ARG A 157 7.42 5.48 -5.69
CA ARG A 157 8.88 5.43 -5.61
C ARG A 157 9.27 5.13 -4.17
N PHE A 158 9.95 4.00 -4.02
CA PHE A 158 10.51 3.49 -2.77
C PHE A 158 11.97 3.90 -2.65
N PRO A 159 12.54 3.95 -1.43
CA PRO A 159 13.98 4.06 -1.27
C PRO A 159 14.70 2.83 -1.85
N PRO A 160 15.96 2.96 -2.34
CA PRO A 160 16.73 1.81 -2.81
C PRO A 160 16.89 0.71 -1.74
N GLY A 161 16.91 -0.54 -2.18
CA GLY A 161 17.02 -1.71 -1.30
C GLY A 161 15.70 -2.19 -0.68
N PHE A 162 14.56 -1.71 -1.18
CA PHE A 162 13.25 -2.20 -0.74
C PHE A 162 12.94 -3.60 -1.26
N SER A 163 12.04 -4.31 -0.56
CA SER A 163 11.54 -5.64 -0.90
C SER A 163 10.27 -5.58 -1.75
N LEU A 164 10.19 -6.39 -2.80
CA LEU A 164 8.97 -6.63 -3.57
C LEU A 164 8.23 -7.84 -2.98
N LEU A 165 7.13 -7.62 -2.26
CA LEU A 165 6.40 -8.68 -1.56
C LEU A 165 5.24 -9.20 -2.42
N PHE A 166 5.31 -10.46 -2.87
CA PHE A 166 4.21 -11.14 -3.58
C PHE A 166 3.37 -11.91 -2.58
N VAL A 167 2.16 -11.41 -2.33
CA VAL A 167 1.33 -11.78 -1.18
C VAL A 167 -0.03 -12.31 -1.65
N GLY A 168 -0.42 -13.46 -1.11
CA GLY A 168 -1.73 -14.07 -1.30
C GLY A 168 -2.84 -13.37 -0.51
N ASP A 169 -4.08 -13.86 -0.64
CA ASP A 169 -5.23 -13.39 0.16
C ASP A 169 -5.11 -13.91 1.61
N GLY A 170 -4.08 -13.53 2.37
CA GLY A 170 -3.92 -14.02 3.73
C GLY A 170 -2.66 -13.68 4.50
N ASP A 171 -1.52 -13.39 3.86
CA ASP A 171 -0.22 -13.49 4.56
C ASP A 171 -0.01 -12.42 5.65
N GLN A 172 -0.12 -12.86 6.90
CA GLN A 172 0.07 -12.10 8.12
C GLN A 172 1.53 -11.69 8.31
N ILE A 173 2.49 -12.51 7.86
CA ILE A 173 3.91 -12.15 7.93
C ILE A 173 4.18 -10.90 7.08
N ALA A 174 3.72 -10.90 5.82
CA ALA A 174 3.87 -9.75 4.93
C ALA A 174 3.15 -8.51 5.49
N ARG A 175 1.91 -8.69 5.97
CA ARG A 175 1.15 -7.65 6.67
C ARG A 175 1.93 -7.06 7.85
N SER A 176 2.53 -7.92 8.67
CA SER A 176 3.25 -7.49 9.87
C SER A 176 4.57 -6.79 9.57
N ILE A 177 5.20 -7.10 8.43
CA ILE A 177 6.41 -6.40 7.98
C ILE A 177 6.06 -4.99 7.48
N VAL A 178 5.05 -4.89 6.61
CA VAL A 178 4.60 -3.61 6.05
C VAL A 178 3.97 -2.71 7.11
N ALA A 179 3.29 -3.27 8.11
CA ALA A 179 2.72 -2.50 9.21
C ALA A 179 3.80 -1.90 10.14
N ASP A 180 4.91 -2.61 10.36
CA ASP A 180 6.02 -2.11 11.17
C ASP A 180 6.82 -1.02 10.43
N ASP A 181 7.05 -1.22 9.14
CA ASP A 181 7.75 -0.26 8.29
C ASP A 181 7.22 -0.34 6.84
N PRO A 182 6.34 0.60 6.43
CA PRO A 182 5.80 0.65 5.08
C PRO A 182 6.85 0.90 3.99
N ALA A 183 8.04 1.36 4.35
CA ALA A 183 9.13 1.59 3.40
C ALA A 183 9.94 0.32 3.09
N ILE A 184 9.81 -0.73 3.90
CA ILE A 184 10.48 -2.01 3.66
C ILE A 184 10.00 -2.65 2.36
N GLY A 185 8.72 -2.53 2.00
CA GLY A 185 8.27 -3.16 0.77
C GLY A 185 6.88 -2.80 0.27
N VAL A 186 6.70 -2.99 -1.03
CA VAL A 186 5.41 -2.88 -1.71
C VAL A 186 4.73 -4.24 -1.74
N THR A 187 3.44 -4.26 -1.47
CA THR A 187 2.63 -5.47 -1.57
C THR A 187 2.06 -5.62 -2.98
N ILE A 188 2.37 -6.73 -3.65
CA ILE A 188 1.77 -7.11 -4.93
C ILE A 188 0.75 -8.21 -4.64
N SER A 189 -0.53 -7.96 -4.94
CA SER A 189 -1.62 -8.89 -4.63
C SER A 189 -2.78 -8.79 -5.62
N SER A 190 -3.69 -9.76 -5.58
CA SER A 190 -4.86 -9.81 -6.47
C SER A 190 -5.97 -8.82 -6.06
N LYS A 191 -6.03 -8.50 -4.76
CA LYS A 191 -7.00 -7.60 -4.14
C LYS A 191 -6.28 -6.59 -3.26
N ARG A 192 -6.95 -5.46 -3.01
CA ARG A 192 -6.43 -4.42 -2.12
C ARG A 192 -6.25 -4.96 -0.70
N PRO A 193 -5.02 -4.97 -0.14
CA PRO A 193 -4.82 -5.30 1.26
C PRO A 193 -5.38 -4.19 2.16
N ALA A 194 -6.12 -4.54 3.21
CA ALA A 194 -6.73 -3.57 4.11
C ALA A 194 -5.73 -2.78 4.97
N TYR A 195 -4.48 -3.26 5.06
CA TYR A 195 -3.45 -2.75 5.96
C TYR A 195 -2.46 -1.77 5.32
N THR A 196 -2.50 -1.57 4.00
CA THR A 196 -1.58 -0.67 3.31
C THR A 196 -2.22 0.00 2.10
N ASN A 197 -1.85 1.26 1.87
CA ASN A 197 -2.15 1.99 0.64
C ASN A 197 -1.06 1.80 -0.44
N LEU A 198 0.08 1.22 -0.07
CA LEU A 198 1.24 0.98 -0.93
C LEU A 198 1.17 -0.45 -1.48
N TRP A 199 0.39 -0.63 -2.54
CA TRP A 199 0.21 -1.94 -3.18
C TRP A 199 0.01 -1.82 -4.69
N GLY A 200 0.28 -2.92 -5.39
CA GLY A 200 0.06 -3.07 -6.83
C GLY A 200 -0.82 -4.28 -7.13
N LYS A 201 -1.76 -4.13 -8.08
CA LYS A 201 -2.64 -5.22 -8.49
C LYS A 201 -1.95 -6.15 -9.48
N TYR A 202 -1.91 -7.43 -9.15
CA TYR A 202 -1.52 -8.50 -10.06
C TYR A 202 -2.45 -9.71 -9.89
N VAL A 203 -3.03 -10.15 -11.01
CA VAL A 203 -3.87 -11.36 -11.06
C VAL A 203 -3.20 -12.34 -12.00
N THR A 204 -3.08 -13.60 -11.59
CA THR A 204 -2.37 -14.65 -12.33
C THR A 204 -2.90 -14.86 -13.75
N GLY A 205 -4.18 -14.57 -13.99
CA GLY A 205 -4.82 -14.64 -15.30
C GLY A 205 -4.41 -13.53 -16.29
N GLU A 206 -3.78 -12.45 -15.82
CA GLU A 206 -3.31 -11.34 -16.69
C GLU A 206 -1.99 -11.65 -17.40
N GLY A 207 -1.36 -12.79 -17.12
CA GLY A 207 -0.13 -13.22 -17.78
C GLY A 207 1.05 -12.27 -17.55
N ASP A 208 1.92 -12.18 -18.55
CA ASP A 208 3.19 -11.43 -18.46
C ASP A 208 2.96 -9.91 -18.49
N GLU A 209 1.95 -9.44 -19.24
CA GLU A 209 1.60 -8.01 -19.28
C GLU A 209 1.17 -7.49 -17.90
N GLY A 210 0.36 -8.26 -17.17
CA GLY A 210 -0.05 -7.91 -15.81
C GLY A 210 1.13 -7.85 -14.84
N PHE A 211 2.07 -8.79 -14.98
CA PHE A 211 3.27 -8.86 -14.16
C PHE A 211 4.20 -7.67 -14.40
N ILE A 212 4.50 -7.38 -15.68
CA ILE A 212 5.32 -6.23 -16.08
C ILE A 212 4.68 -4.93 -15.61
N ARG A 213 3.36 -4.78 -15.79
CA ARG A 213 2.63 -3.60 -15.33
C ARG A 213 2.78 -3.38 -13.82
N ALA A 214 2.62 -4.43 -13.02
CA ALA A 214 2.76 -4.34 -11.56
C ALA A 214 4.17 -3.93 -11.14
N LEU A 215 5.21 -4.43 -11.82
CA LEU A 215 6.59 -4.05 -11.55
C LEU A 215 6.93 -2.63 -12.05
N ASP A 216 6.37 -2.19 -13.18
CA ASP A 216 6.59 -0.85 -13.72
C ASP A 216 5.93 0.27 -12.89
N GLN A 217 4.91 -0.07 -12.11
CA GLN A 217 4.28 0.85 -11.16
C GLN A 217 5.25 1.29 -10.05
N VAL A 218 6.30 0.53 -9.81
CA VAL A 218 7.33 0.80 -8.80
C VAL A 218 8.71 0.95 -9.45
N ASN A 219 9.68 1.47 -8.70
CA ASN A 219 11.08 1.51 -9.09
C ASN A 219 11.75 0.14 -8.86
N ALA A 220 11.25 -0.92 -9.50
CA ALA A 220 11.73 -2.30 -9.32
C ALA A 220 13.23 -2.48 -9.60
N GLU A 221 13.84 -1.60 -10.39
CA GLU A 221 15.28 -1.58 -10.65
C GLU A 221 16.10 -1.37 -9.36
N GLU A 222 15.58 -0.59 -8.43
CA GLU A 222 16.21 -0.26 -7.15
C GLU A 222 15.81 -1.24 -6.03
N ALA A 223 14.98 -2.25 -6.32
CA ALA A 223 14.64 -3.28 -5.35
C ALA A 223 15.88 -4.12 -5.01
N GLY A 224 16.00 -4.49 -3.72
CA GLY A 224 17.04 -5.41 -3.25
C GLY A 224 16.68 -6.86 -3.54
N GLU A 225 15.40 -7.22 -3.33
CA GLU A 225 14.93 -8.59 -3.46
C GLU A 225 13.43 -8.72 -3.79
N PHE A 226 13.09 -9.90 -4.28
CA PHE A 226 11.71 -10.38 -4.38
C PHE A 226 11.44 -11.34 -3.22
N VAL A 227 10.32 -11.18 -2.52
CA VAL A 227 9.88 -12.09 -1.45
C VAL A 227 8.57 -12.74 -1.86
N LEU A 228 8.57 -14.07 -1.96
CA LEU A 228 7.43 -14.88 -2.34
C LEU A 228 6.88 -15.61 -1.12
N PHE A 229 5.57 -15.54 -0.90
CA PHE A 229 4.86 -16.25 0.18
C PHE A 229 3.94 -17.33 -0.40
N PRO A 230 4.47 -18.53 -0.76
CA PRO A 230 3.66 -19.60 -1.35
C PRO A 230 2.81 -20.39 -0.35
N VAL A 231 2.94 -20.15 0.96
CA VAL A 231 2.26 -20.92 2.02
C VAL A 231 1.41 -19.98 2.87
N ARG A 232 0.18 -20.40 3.19
CA ARG A 232 -0.71 -19.66 4.09
C ARG A 232 -0.19 -19.68 5.52
N ASP A 233 -0.51 -18.66 6.31
CA ASP A 233 -0.03 -18.60 7.71
C ASP A 233 -0.46 -19.81 8.55
N GLU A 234 -1.67 -20.32 8.32
CA GLU A 234 -2.22 -21.51 8.99
C GLU A 234 -1.47 -22.81 8.66
N HIS A 235 -0.56 -22.77 7.68
CA HIS A 235 0.20 -23.91 7.19
C HIS A 235 1.72 -23.66 7.20
N LEU A 236 2.21 -22.62 7.88
CA LEU A 236 3.64 -22.32 7.90
C LEU A 236 4.48 -23.48 8.47
N PHE A 237 3.95 -24.25 9.42
CA PHE A 237 4.69 -25.33 10.09
C PHE A 237 4.09 -26.70 9.82
N LEU A 238 4.94 -27.61 9.34
CA LEU A 238 4.55 -28.96 8.94
C LEU A 238 3.33 -28.95 7.99
N PRO A 239 3.35 -28.15 6.89
CA PRO A 239 2.26 -28.17 5.94
C PRO A 239 2.05 -29.58 5.39
N GLY A 240 0.79 -29.96 5.19
CA GLY A 240 0.45 -31.15 4.42
C GLY A 240 0.87 -31.05 2.95
N PRO A 241 0.77 -32.15 2.19
CA PRO A 241 1.19 -32.21 0.78
C PRO A 241 0.48 -31.23 -0.16
N HIS A 242 -0.72 -30.76 0.23
CA HIS A 242 -1.56 -29.85 -0.55
C HIS A 242 -1.80 -28.51 0.15
N ASP A 243 -1.13 -28.28 1.29
CA ASP A 243 -1.35 -27.12 2.16
C ASP A 243 -0.46 -25.95 1.69
N TYR A 244 -0.70 -25.45 0.48
CA TYR A 244 -0.03 -24.30 -0.13
C TYR A 244 -1.05 -23.27 -0.64
N ASP A 245 -0.67 -21.99 -0.67
CA ASP A 245 -1.44 -20.96 -1.38
C ASP A 245 -1.07 -20.96 -2.87
N ILE A 246 0.23 -21.02 -3.15
CA ILE A 246 0.78 -21.13 -4.50
C ILE A 246 1.57 -22.44 -4.60
N ALA A 247 1.07 -23.36 -5.42
CA ALA A 247 1.73 -24.65 -5.65
C ALA A 247 3.18 -24.46 -6.13
N PRO A 248 4.14 -25.31 -5.73
CA PRO A 248 5.55 -25.20 -6.11
C PRO A 248 5.81 -25.01 -7.62
N HIS A 249 5.09 -25.72 -8.50
CA HIS A 249 5.24 -25.53 -9.95
C HIS A 249 4.86 -24.11 -10.43
N ARG A 250 3.93 -23.43 -9.76
CA ARG A 250 3.58 -22.03 -10.06
C ARG A 250 4.63 -21.07 -9.53
N VAL A 251 5.29 -21.41 -8.41
CA VAL A 251 6.45 -20.67 -7.91
C VAL A 251 7.60 -20.76 -8.92
N ASP A 252 7.87 -21.93 -9.51
CA ASP A 252 8.87 -22.09 -10.59
C ASP A 252 8.58 -21.14 -11.77
N VAL A 253 7.31 -21.08 -12.20
CA VAL A 253 6.88 -20.16 -13.26
C VAL A 253 7.06 -18.69 -12.86
N ALA A 254 6.71 -18.31 -11.62
CA ALA A 254 6.88 -16.94 -11.14
C ALA A 254 8.37 -16.53 -11.09
N VAL A 255 9.23 -17.42 -10.58
CA VAL A 255 10.68 -17.22 -10.57
C VAL A 255 11.22 -17.07 -11.99
N ARG A 256 10.81 -17.93 -12.92
CA ARG A 256 11.22 -17.83 -14.32
C ARG A 256 10.85 -16.47 -14.92
N ARG A 257 9.62 -15.99 -14.68
CA ARG A 257 9.15 -14.68 -15.14
C ARG A 257 9.95 -13.52 -14.56
N ILE A 258 10.31 -13.57 -13.27
CA ILE A 258 11.20 -12.58 -12.65
C ILE A 258 12.55 -12.55 -13.39
N ARG A 259 13.14 -13.72 -13.64
CA ARG A 259 14.44 -13.83 -14.33
C ARG A 259 14.38 -13.36 -15.77
N GLU A 260 13.31 -13.68 -16.49
CA GLU A 260 13.06 -13.18 -17.85
C GLU A 260 12.93 -11.66 -17.86
N PHE A 261 12.17 -11.09 -16.93
CA PHE A 261 12.01 -9.64 -16.79
C PHE A 261 13.34 -8.91 -16.49
N GLU A 262 14.15 -9.44 -15.56
CA GLU A 262 15.48 -8.90 -15.27
C GLU A 262 16.38 -8.94 -16.50
N LYS A 263 16.38 -10.07 -17.23
CA LYS A 263 17.17 -10.24 -18.45
C LYS A 263 16.76 -9.26 -19.55
N ASP A 264 15.45 -9.08 -19.77
CA ASP A 264 14.92 -8.17 -20.79
C ASP A 264 15.26 -6.70 -20.49
N ARG A 265 15.42 -6.36 -19.20
CA ARG A 265 15.85 -5.03 -18.75
C ARG A 265 17.37 -4.89 -18.60
N GLY A 266 18.13 -5.96 -18.80
CA GLY A 266 19.59 -5.98 -18.62
C GLY A 266 20.02 -5.80 -17.16
N TRP A 267 19.22 -6.25 -16.21
CA TRP A 267 19.52 -6.19 -14.79
C TRP A 267 20.25 -7.45 -14.33
N ASP A 268 21.15 -7.30 -13.36
CA ASP A 268 21.74 -8.47 -12.68
C ASP A 268 20.66 -9.20 -11.86
N PRO A 269 20.71 -10.55 -11.80
CA PRO A 269 19.73 -11.34 -11.05
C PRO A 269 19.67 -10.96 -9.57
N LYS A 270 18.57 -10.34 -9.15
CA LYS A 270 18.35 -9.95 -7.76
C LYS A 270 18.07 -11.17 -6.90
N ARG A 271 18.21 -10.99 -5.59
CA ARG A 271 17.89 -12.05 -4.63
C ARG A 271 16.39 -12.35 -4.66
N ILE A 272 16.02 -13.63 -4.62
CA ILE A 272 14.64 -14.08 -4.41
C ILE A 272 14.59 -14.85 -3.10
N ILE A 273 13.72 -14.43 -2.18
CA ILE A 273 13.46 -15.12 -0.92
C ILE A 273 12.10 -15.81 -1.03
N ILE A 274 12.06 -17.12 -0.81
CA ILE A 274 10.82 -17.90 -0.82
C ILE A 274 10.54 -18.33 0.62
N VAL A 275 9.44 -17.85 1.20
CA VAL A 275 9.03 -18.18 2.57
C VAL A 275 8.08 -19.38 2.54
N GLY A 276 8.62 -20.59 2.68
CA GLY A 276 7.85 -21.82 2.57
C GLY A 276 8.66 -23.07 2.88
N ASP A 277 7.97 -24.19 3.09
CA ASP A 277 8.61 -25.46 3.42
C ASP A 277 9.35 -26.03 2.20
N LYS A 278 10.65 -26.29 2.33
CA LYS A 278 11.50 -26.71 1.20
C LYS A 278 11.11 -28.07 0.62
N ASP A 279 10.45 -28.92 1.41
CA ASP A 279 10.05 -30.28 1.04
C ASP A 279 8.65 -30.30 0.37
N GLN A 280 7.94 -29.17 0.33
CA GLN A 280 6.69 -29.08 -0.43
C GLN A 280 6.94 -29.32 -1.92
N LYS A 281 6.09 -30.14 -2.52
CA LYS A 281 6.23 -30.58 -3.91
C LYS A 281 4.91 -30.61 -4.68
N SER A 282 5.01 -30.29 -5.96
CA SER A 282 4.00 -30.60 -6.97
C SER A 282 4.42 -31.87 -7.68
N ASN A 283 3.55 -32.89 -7.67
CA ASN A 283 3.75 -34.12 -8.41
C ASN A 283 2.84 -34.13 -9.64
N PHE A 284 3.42 -34.32 -10.81
CA PHE A 284 2.72 -34.63 -12.05
C PHE A 284 2.86 -36.14 -12.28
N VAL A 285 1.78 -36.76 -12.73
CA VAL A 285 1.77 -38.20 -13.00
C VAL A 285 1.21 -38.39 -14.39
N MET A 286 1.96 -39.09 -15.24
CA MET A 286 1.47 -39.56 -16.52
C MET A 286 0.94 -40.98 -16.36
N GLU A 287 -0.28 -41.23 -16.83
CA GLU A 287 -0.92 -42.54 -16.76
C GLU A 287 -1.37 -42.95 -18.16
N SER A 288 -1.07 -44.20 -18.51
CA SER A 288 -1.52 -44.86 -19.74
C SER A 288 -2.49 -45.99 -19.39
N GLU A 289 -3.15 -46.58 -20.38
CA GLU A 289 -4.03 -47.74 -20.18
C GLU A 289 -3.35 -48.92 -19.47
N THR A 290 -2.01 -49.03 -19.57
CA THR A 290 -1.23 -50.11 -18.95
C THR A 290 -0.61 -49.72 -17.61
N GLY A 291 -0.84 -48.49 -17.13
CA GLY A 291 -0.38 -47.99 -15.84
C GLY A 291 0.40 -46.67 -15.92
N ARG A 292 1.01 -46.31 -14.77
CA ARG A 292 1.76 -45.06 -14.62
C ARG A 292 3.08 -45.09 -15.38
N ILE A 293 3.34 -44.04 -16.15
CA ILE A 293 4.59 -43.76 -16.84
C ILE A 293 5.36 -42.75 -15.97
N ALA A 294 6.48 -43.16 -15.41
CA ALA A 294 7.35 -42.25 -14.66
C ALA A 294 8.16 -41.38 -15.63
N THR A 295 8.15 -40.06 -15.44
CA THR A 295 9.03 -39.13 -16.16
C THR A 295 9.89 -38.31 -15.19
N GLU A 296 11.07 -37.87 -15.62
CA GLU A 296 12.00 -37.11 -14.77
C GLU A 296 11.48 -35.70 -14.39
N ALA A 297 10.45 -35.20 -15.08
CA ALA A 297 9.84 -33.89 -14.85
C ALA A 297 8.67 -33.92 -13.86
N ASP A 298 8.42 -35.07 -13.23
CA ASP A 298 7.21 -35.30 -12.45
C ASP A 298 7.22 -34.59 -11.08
N GLU A 299 8.38 -34.24 -10.50
CA GLU A 299 8.46 -33.63 -9.16
C GLU A 299 9.11 -32.24 -9.17
N ILE A 300 8.35 -31.21 -8.80
CA ILE A 300 8.84 -29.83 -8.59
C ILE A 300 8.67 -29.46 -7.12
N SER A 301 9.76 -29.15 -6.43
CA SER A 301 9.75 -28.69 -5.04
C SER A 301 10.42 -27.32 -4.90
N LEU A 302 10.20 -26.64 -3.78
CA LEU A 302 10.90 -25.37 -3.51
C LEU A 302 12.43 -25.59 -3.49
N ALA A 303 12.89 -26.73 -2.94
CA ALA A 303 14.30 -27.11 -2.94
C ALA A 303 14.90 -27.35 -4.33
N THR A 304 14.12 -27.85 -5.31
CA THR A 304 14.62 -27.99 -6.69
C THR A 304 14.65 -26.65 -7.40
N ILE A 305 13.67 -25.77 -7.15
CA ILE A 305 13.65 -24.40 -7.67
C ILE A 305 14.88 -23.61 -7.21
N ALA A 306 15.22 -23.66 -5.92
CA ALA A 306 16.39 -22.95 -5.39
C ALA A 306 17.74 -23.48 -5.91
N ARG A 307 17.79 -24.72 -6.39
CA ARG A 307 18.97 -25.29 -7.07
C ARG A 307 19.03 -24.94 -8.55
N LYS A 308 17.87 -24.74 -9.19
CA LYS A 308 17.72 -24.49 -10.63
C LYS A 308 18.09 -23.06 -11.02
N TYR A 309 17.83 -22.08 -10.16
CA TYR A 309 18.10 -20.67 -10.44
C TYR A 309 19.07 -20.06 -9.43
N GLU A 310 19.83 -19.07 -9.88
CA GLU A 310 20.79 -18.34 -9.07
C GLU A 310 20.09 -17.41 -8.05
N ASN A 311 20.80 -17.07 -6.97
CA ASN A 311 20.38 -16.09 -5.95
C ASN A 311 19.00 -16.35 -5.31
N ILE A 312 18.61 -17.61 -5.14
CA ILE A 312 17.39 -18.00 -4.41
C ILE A 312 17.74 -18.44 -2.98
N THR A 313 17.05 -17.87 -2.00
CA THR A 313 17.07 -18.30 -0.60
C THR A 313 15.70 -18.84 -0.22
N ILE A 314 15.63 -20.04 0.35
CA ILE A 314 14.39 -20.54 0.98
C ILE A 314 14.47 -20.23 2.46
N LEU A 315 13.52 -19.45 2.97
CA LEU A 315 13.27 -19.32 4.40
C LEU A 315 12.24 -20.38 4.77
N ASP A 316 12.70 -21.52 5.29
CA ASP A 316 11.86 -22.65 5.68
C ASP A 316 11.34 -22.47 7.12
N PRO A 317 10.05 -22.19 7.33
CA PRO A 317 9.51 -21.99 8.68
C PRO A 317 9.55 -23.27 9.51
N THR A 318 9.40 -24.45 8.88
CA THR A 318 9.52 -25.74 9.54
C THR A 318 10.93 -25.95 10.06
N GLU A 319 11.95 -25.73 9.24
CA GLU A 319 13.34 -25.86 9.69
C GLU A 319 13.68 -24.87 10.81
N THR A 320 13.22 -23.62 10.69
CA THR A 320 13.44 -22.57 11.70
C THR A 320 12.78 -22.93 13.04
N THR A 321 11.56 -23.46 13.00
CA THR A 321 10.82 -23.88 14.18
C THR A 321 11.45 -25.11 14.82
N ILE A 322 11.82 -26.13 14.03
CA ILE A 322 12.51 -27.34 14.54
C ILE A 322 13.84 -26.97 15.19
N ARG A 323 14.62 -26.06 14.61
CA ARG A 323 15.85 -25.55 15.21
C ARG A 323 15.61 -24.88 16.56
N THR A 324 14.57 -24.06 16.65
CA THR A 324 14.18 -23.38 17.89
C THR A 324 13.74 -24.38 18.95
N ILE A 325 12.96 -25.40 18.57
CA ILE A 325 12.55 -26.50 19.44
C ILE A 325 13.76 -27.30 19.93
N ALA A 326 14.69 -27.65 19.03
CA ALA A 326 15.89 -28.41 19.37
C ALA A 326 16.79 -27.64 20.36
N ASN A 327 16.96 -26.33 20.14
CA ASN A 327 17.68 -25.45 21.06
C ASN A 327 16.98 -25.37 22.43
N ALA A 328 15.64 -25.24 22.44
CA ALA A 328 14.87 -25.23 23.67
C ALA A 328 14.96 -26.58 24.41
N ALA A 329 15.03 -27.70 23.69
CA ALA A 329 15.12 -29.03 24.27
C ALA A 329 16.45 -29.28 24.99
N ASP A 330 17.55 -28.62 24.59
CA ASP A 330 18.85 -28.72 25.26
C ASP A 330 19.28 -30.19 25.54
N GLY A 331 19.16 -31.03 24.52
CA GLY A 331 19.51 -32.46 24.59
C GLY A 331 18.48 -33.38 25.25
N ARG A 332 17.35 -32.86 25.76
CA ARG A 332 16.23 -33.67 26.31
C ARG A 332 15.51 -34.49 25.24
N ARG A 333 14.77 -35.53 25.64
CA ARG A 333 13.86 -36.24 24.73
C ARG A 333 12.69 -35.34 24.37
N ILE A 334 12.33 -35.32 23.09
CA ILE A 334 11.23 -34.48 22.59
C ILE A 334 10.02 -35.37 22.32
N TYR A 335 8.90 -35.10 22.99
CA TYR A 335 7.63 -35.76 22.74
C TYR A 335 6.65 -34.81 22.07
N PHE A 336 6.07 -35.26 20.96
CA PHE A 336 5.05 -34.53 20.23
C PHE A 336 3.66 -34.79 20.82
N ARG A 337 2.93 -33.73 21.15
CA ARG A 337 1.58 -33.76 21.71
C ARG A 337 0.64 -32.91 20.85
N SER A 338 -0.51 -33.48 20.55
CA SER A 338 -1.58 -32.89 19.73
C SER A 338 -2.89 -33.61 20.05
N SER A 339 -4.01 -33.15 19.49
CA SER A 339 -5.22 -33.98 19.34
C SER A 339 -4.91 -35.29 18.59
N ASP A 340 -5.76 -36.32 18.74
CA ASP A 340 -5.58 -37.62 18.05
C ASP A 340 -5.39 -37.44 16.54
N ARG A 341 -6.20 -36.58 15.92
CA ARG A 341 -6.12 -36.25 14.48
C ARG A 341 -4.81 -35.54 14.13
N GLY A 342 -4.35 -34.61 14.95
CA GLY A 342 -3.10 -33.91 14.70
C GLY A 342 -1.85 -34.76 14.96
N VAL A 343 -1.90 -35.74 15.87
CA VAL A 343 -0.84 -36.75 16.01
C VAL A 343 -0.74 -37.59 14.73
N GLU A 344 -1.87 -38.08 14.20
CA GLU A 344 -1.89 -38.81 12.93
C GLU A 344 -1.37 -37.97 11.76
N LYS A 345 -1.75 -36.69 11.70
CA LYS A 345 -1.39 -35.78 10.61
C LYS A 345 0.08 -35.34 10.67
N TYR A 346 0.57 -34.90 11.83
CA TYR A 346 1.82 -34.13 11.92
C TYR A 346 2.98 -34.89 12.58
N SER A 347 2.74 -35.87 13.45
CA SER A 347 3.82 -36.47 14.27
C SER A 347 4.92 -37.12 13.43
N ARG A 348 4.54 -37.88 12.40
CA ARG A 348 5.48 -38.55 11.50
C ARG A 348 6.40 -37.54 10.82
N GLU A 349 5.81 -36.46 10.31
CA GLU A 349 6.53 -35.40 9.62
C GLU A 349 7.42 -34.62 10.59
N PHE A 350 6.92 -34.30 11.79
CA PHE A 350 7.70 -33.68 12.86
C PHE A 350 8.98 -34.46 13.18
N TYR A 351 8.87 -35.77 13.47
CA TYR A 351 10.04 -36.59 13.79
C TYR A 351 10.96 -36.80 12.58
N ARG A 352 10.41 -36.87 11.35
CA ARG A 352 11.22 -36.90 10.12
C ARG A 352 12.08 -35.63 10.01
N ARG A 353 11.49 -34.45 10.21
CA ARG A 353 12.19 -33.16 10.12
C ARG A 353 13.20 -32.97 11.25
N LEU A 354 12.84 -33.39 12.47
CA LEU A 354 13.75 -33.39 13.63
C LEU A 354 14.97 -34.29 13.39
N ALA A 355 14.77 -35.47 12.81
CA ALA A 355 15.86 -36.38 12.45
C ALA A 355 16.73 -35.81 11.32
N SER A 356 16.12 -35.21 10.28
CA SER A 356 16.85 -34.53 9.20
C SER A 356 17.68 -33.34 9.68
N PHE A 357 17.25 -32.65 10.75
CA PHE A 357 18.03 -31.62 11.42
C PHE A 357 19.22 -32.19 12.22
N GLY A 358 19.24 -33.51 12.48
CA GLY A 358 20.32 -34.19 13.19
C GLY A 358 20.17 -34.20 14.72
N TYR A 359 18.99 -33.85 15.24
CA TYR A 359 18.75 -33.87 16.68
C TYR A 359 18.79 -35.30 17.24
N LYS A 360 19.58 -35.51 18.28
CA LYS A 360 19.62 -36.75 19.05
C LYS A 360 19.55 -36.40 20.54
N PRO A 361 18.66 -37.05 21.31
CA PRO A 361 18.62 -36.82 22.74
C PRO A 361 19.90 -37.32 23.40
N THR A 362 20.51 -36.47 24.22
CA THR A 362 21.74 -36.74 24.98
C THR A 362 21.55 -36.69 26.49
N GLY A 363 20.39 -36.21 26.97
CA GLY A 363 20.04 -36.12 28.39
C GLY A 363 18.76 -36.87 28.77
N ASP A 364 18.51 -36.96 30.08
CA ASP A 364 17.45 -37.77 30.67
C ASP A 364 16.11 -37.03 30.91
N GLY A 365 15.99 -35.76 30.48
CA GLY A 365 14.75 -34.97 30.58
C GLY A 365 13.79 -35.16 29.39
N ILE A 366 12.57 -34.64 29.52
CA ILE A 366 11.52 -34.74 28.49
C ILE A 366 10.88 -33.37 28.24
N LEU A 367 11.08 -32.82 27.04
CA LEU A 367 10.35 -31.67 26.54
C LEU A 367 9.12 -32.14 25.75
N ILE A 368 7.93 -31.68 26.13
CA ILE A 368 6.68 -31.96 25.42
C ILE A 368 6.34 -30.77 24.53
N ILE A 369 6.22 -31.00 23.23
CA ILE A 369 5.84 -29.99 22.24
C ILE A 369 4.36 -30.10 21.96
N GLY A 370 3.62 -29.02 22.23
CA GLY A 370 2.20 -28.92 21.89
C GLY A 370 1.99 -28.25 20.54
N TYR A 371 1.33 -28.93 19.60
CA TYR A 371 0.97 -28.36 18.29
C TYR A 371 -0.43 -28.84 17.87
N ASP A 372 -1.16 -28.01 17.12
CA ASP A 372 -2.56 -28.28 16.72
C ASP A 372 -3.50 -28.56 17.91
N ILE A 373 -3.36 -27.73 18.96
CA ILE A 373 -4.14 -27.80 20.19
C ILE A 373 -4.93 -26.50 20.33
N SER A 374 -6.21 -26.59 20.69
CA SER A 374 -7.07 -25.41 20.86
C SER A 374 -6.66 -24.54 22.05
N ASP A 375 -7.18 -23.31 22.12
CA ASP A 375 -6.95 -22.39 23.23
C ASP A 375 -7.31 -22.98 24.58
N LEU A 376 -8.50 -23.55 24.69
CA LEU A 376 -9.02 -24.11 25.93
C LEU A 376 -8.23 -25.34 26.37
N GLU A 377 -7.74 -26.15 25.43
CA GLU A 377 -6.90 -27.31 25.75
C GLU A 377 -5.48 -26.89 26.14
N THR A 378 -4.94 -25.86 25.50
CA THR A 378 -3.64 -25.26 25.84
C THR A 378 -3.71 -24.62 27.22
N GLU A 379 -4.74 -23.83 27.49
CA GLU A 379 -5.02 -23.21 28.79
C GLU A 379 -5.26 -24.28 29.87
N HIS A 380 -6.07 -25.30 29.61
CA HIS A 380 -6.29 -26.40 30.55
C HIS A 380 -4.97 -27.10 30.90
N GLN A 381 -4.12 -27.43 29.92
CA GLN A 381 -2.85 -28.12 30.19
C GLN A 381 -1.85 -27.25 30.97
N LEU A 382 -1.82 -25.95 30.68
CA LEU A 382 -0.97 -25.00 31.38
C LEU A 382 -1.47 -24.75 32.83
N LEU A 383 -2.78 -24.59 33.04
CA LEU A 383 -3.38 -24.36 34.35
C LEU A 383 -3.39 -25.62 35.23
N SER A 384 -3.55 -26.80 34.62
CA SER A 384 -3.57 -28.06 35.35
C SER A 384 -2.18 -28.56 35.76
N GLN A 385 -1.09 -27.93 35.28
CA GLN A 385 0.31 -28.30 35.55
C GLN A 385 0.63 -29.80 35.30
N ILE A 386 -0.16 -30.48 34.47
CA ILE A 386 -0.05 -31.94 34.25
C ILE A 386 1.29 -32.29 33.56
N ALA A 387 1.93 -31.33 32.90
CA ALA A 387 3.24 -31.49 32.25
C ALA A 387 4.17 -30.30 32.56
N PRO A 388 5.15 -30.43 33.48
CA PRO A 388 6.04 -29.33 33.89
C PRO A 388 7.04 -28.87 32.81
N GLU A 389 7.11 -29.56 31.67
CA GLU A 389 8.02 -29.25 30.56
C GLU A 389 7.24 -29.18 29.23
N TYR A 390 6.16 -28.40 29.20
CA TYR A 390 5.32 -28.21 28.02
C TYR A 390 5.66 -26.92 27.27
N LEU A 391 5.96 -27.03 25.97
CA LEU A 391 6.25 -25.92 25.07
C LEU A 391 5.19 -25.86 23.95
N PRO A 392 4.23 -24.93 24.02
CA PRO A 392 3.25 -24.73 22.97
C PRO A 392 3.87 -24.04 21.74
N VAL A 393 3.54 -24.57 20.57
CA VAL A 393 3.94 -24.08 19.24
C VAL A 393 2.68 -23.58 18.54
N ILE A 394 2.66 -22.27 18.26
CA ILE A 394 1.43 -21.54 17.93
C ILE A 394 1.56 -20.92 16.53
N LEU A 395 0.56 -21.18 15.69
CA LEU A 395 0.37 -20.54 14.38
C LEU A 395 -0.70 -19.43 14.43
N SER A 396 -1.83 -19.69 15.10
CA SER A 396 -2.97 -18.77 15.10
C SER A 396 -2.72 -17.54 15.97
N ARG A 397 -3.04 -16.37 15.41
CA ARG A 397 -3.00 -15.09 16.13
C ARG A 397 -4.04 -15.02 17.24
N GLU A 398 -5.22 -15.61 17.04
CA GLU A 398 -6.29 -15.64 18.04
C GLU A 398 -5.83 -16.39 19.29
N ILE A 399 -5.17 -17.52 19.09
CA ILE A 399 -4.61 -18.34 20.16
C ILE A 399 -3.53 -17.57 20.93
N PHE A 400 -2.64 -16.94 20.18
CA PHE A 400 -1.61 -16.07 20.76
C PHE A 400 -2.22 -14.93 21.60
N ASP A 401 -3.19 -14.20 21.06
CA ASP A 401 -3.81 -13.07 21.76
C ASP A 401 -4.61 -13.53 22.99
N GLY A 402 -5.21 -14.72 22.96
CA GLY A 402 -5.87 -15.37 24.10
C GLY A 402 -4.88 -15.66 25.23
N LEU A 403 -3.76 -16.32 24.91
CA LEU A 403 -2.71 -16.65 25.87
C LEU A 403 -2.04 -15.41 26.49
N VAL A 404 -1.78 -14.38 25.68
CA VAL A 404 -1.21 -13.10 26.16
C VAL A 404 -2.18 -12.36 27.09
N LYS A 405 -3.48 -12.31 26.74
CA LYS A 405 -4.51 -11.68 27.60
C LYS A 405 -4.68 -12.41 28.94
N GLY A 406 -4.47 -13.72 28.96
CA GLY A 406 -4.47 -14.54 30.18
C GLY A 406 -3.31 -14.25 31.15
N LYS A 407 -2.43 -13.27 30.86
CA LYS A 407 -1.18 -12.99 31.61
C LYS A 407 -0.27 -14.21 31.75
N CYS A 408 -0.40 -15.15 30.83
CA CYS A 408 0.41 -16.34 30.77
C CYS A 408 1.63 -16.08 29.87
N TRP A 409 2.67 -15.49 30.48
CA TRP A 409 4.10 -15.59 30.11
C TRP A 409 4.61 -14.75 28.92
N ASP A 410 5.82 -14.19 29.06
CA ASP A 410 6.57 -13.50 27.99
C ASP A 410 7.52 -14.43 27.19
N ASP A 411 7.93 -15.60 27.72
CA ASP A 411 8.97 -16.47 27.12
C ASP A 411 8.64 -17.99 27.07
N GLY A 412 7.38 -18.38 27.31
CA GLY A 412 6.99 -19.79 27.48
C GLY A 412 6.46 -20.53 26.24
N TYR A 413 6.55 -19.94 25.04
CA TYR A 413 5.93 -20.48 23.82
C TYR A 413 6.72 -20.14 22.56
N ILE A 414 6.44 -20.84 21.46
CA ILE A 414 6.95 -20.49 20.13
C ILE A 414 5.80 -19.98 19.27
N PHE A 415 5.79 -18.68 18.97
CA PHE A 415 4.86 -18.10 17.99
C PHE A 415 5.53 -17.98 16.63
N ILE A 416 5.13 -18.86 15.71
CA ILE A 416 5.83 -19.10 14.45
C ILE A 416 5.83 -17.87 13.53
N PRO A 417 4.71 -17.13 13.33
CA PRO A 417 4.74 -15.91 12.51
C PRO A 417 5.77 -14.88 12.99
N ARG A 418 5.95 -14.72 14.31
CA ARG A 418 6.98 -13.83 14.88
C ARG A 418 8.39 -14.36 14.59
N LEU A 419 8.61 -15.65 14.75
CA LEU A 419 9.88 -16.30 14.47
C LEU A 419 10.29 -16.13 13.00
N VAL A 420 9.37 -16.42 12.07
CA VAL A 420 9.61 -16.28 10.62
C VAL A 420 9.85 -14.83 10.24
N LYS A 421 9.07 -13.88 10.79
CA LYS A 421 9.29 -12.46 10.58
C LYS A 421 10.69 -12.01 11.01
N GLN A 422 11.16 -12.46 12.17
CA GLN A 422 12.49 -12.12 12.67
C GLN A 422 13.60 -12.67 11.77
N GLU A 423 13.49 -13.91 11.31
CA GLU A 423 14.46 -14.48 10.37
C GLU A 423 14.42 -13.79 9.01
N LEU A 424 13.23 -13.46 8.49
CA LEU A 424 13.11 -12.71 7.25
C LEU A 424 13.77 -11.31 7.37
N GLN A 425 13.51 -10.60 8.47
CA GLN A 425 14.15 -9.31 8.73
C GLN A 425 15.69 -9.41 8.82
N LYS A 426 16.22 -10.50 9.40
CA LYS A 426 17.67 -10.76 9.39
C LYS A 426 18.19 -10.96 7.97
N LEU A 427 17.49 -11.75 7.15
CA LEU A 427 17.90 -12.01 5.76
C LEU A 427 17.87 -10.74 4.92
N VAL A 428 16.86 -9.88 5.09
CA VAL A 428 16.74 -8.60 4.39
C VAL A 428 17.84 -7.61 4.83
N ARG A 429 18.21 -7.57 6.12
CA ARG A 429 19.26 -6.69 6.65
C ARG A 429 20.70 -7.12 6.32
N GLN A 430 20.91 -8.34 5.83
CA GLN A 430 22.24 -8.87 5.51
C GLN A 430 22.79 -8.40 4.14
N GLN A 431 22.12 -7.43 3.50
CA GLN A 431 22.54 -6.81 2.24
C GLN A 431 23.60 -5.73 2.42
#